data_AF-A0AAW1N4M1-F1
#
_entry.id   AF-A0AAW1N4M1-F1
#
_cell.length_a   1.000
_cell.length_b   1.000
_cell.length_c   1.000
_cell.angle_alpha   90.00
_cell.angle_beta   90.00
_cell.angle_gamma   90.00
#
_symmetry.space_group_name_H-M   'P 1'
#
loop_
_entity.id
_entity.type
_entity.pdbx_description
1 polymer ?
#
loop_
_entity_poly.entity_id
_entity_poly.type
_entity_poly.pdbx_seq_one_letter_code
_entity_poly.pdbx_strand_id
1 'polypeptide(L)'
;MATLPTDKLFKVRNLIEQLVGRFKSVYEPDEVMVVDETMIPFRGRLKLRQYIPGKRQNYSVKIFKLCCSRRYTYNLQAYEGTTEKRVMSIGSTVVMDLCKDYLGQGRNIITDNFYTSLELSYKLLENKTHSLGTLRANRKGFPKEIVKQKLKPGEVIGRENADGIVVMKWSAMKTFQQDAKIEKMRRFINHDSLFWIITQKNLELIYQTNFPGIQHLSENLLGDTTK
;
A
#
# COMPACT_ATOMS: atom_id res chain seq x y z
N MET A 1 -7.94 29.42 -10.83
CA MET A 1 -8.62 28.10 -10.77
C MET A 1 -9.92 28.28 -10.02
N ALA A 2 -11.06 27.95 -10.65
CA ALA A 2 -12.38 28.12 -10.05
C ALA A 2 -12.57 27.12 -8.90
N THR A 3 -12.84 27.61 -7.69
CA THR A 3 -13.15 26.79 -6.52
C THR A 3 -14.54 26.19 -6.68
N LEU A 4 -14.63 24.86 -6.82
CA LEU A 4 -15.90 24.15 -6.75
C LEU A 4 -16.53 24.38 -5.36
N PRO A 5 -17.85 24.68 -5.25
CA PRO A 5 -18.54 24.91 -3.96
C PRO A 5 -18.47 23.76 -2.94
N THR A 6 -17.86 22.62 -3.33
CA THR A 6 -17.84 21.34 -2.62
C THR A 6 -16.44 20.84 -2.23
N ASP A 7 -15.35 21.57 -2.54
CA ASP A 7 -14.00 21.16 -2.14
C ASP A 7 -13.80 21.32 -0.62
N LYS A 8 -13.67 20.21 0.11
CA LYS A 8 -13.50 20.22 1.57
C LYS A 8 -12.11 20.69 2.00
N LEU A 9 -11.15 20.70 1.08
CA LEU A 9 -9.77 21.12 1.30
C LEU A 9 -9.45 22.48 0.69
N PHE A 10 -10.44 23.25 0.21
CA PHE A 10 -10.21 24.50 -0.52
C PHE A 10 -9.21 25.46 0.15
N LYS A 11 -9.19 25.53 1.49
CA LYS A 11 -8.27 26.38 2.26
C LYS A 11 -6.81 25.98 2.17
N VAL A 12 -6.53 24.70 1.93
CA VAL A 12 -5.17 24.11 1.90
C VAL A 12 -4.82 23.49 0.56
N ARG A 13 -5.78 23.39 -0.37
CA ARG A 13 -5.62 22.78 -1.70
C ARG A 13 -4.42 23.34 -2.45
N ASN A 14 -4.36 24.67 -2.55
CA ASN A 14 -3.29 25.35 -3.26
C ASN A 14 -1.91 25.06 -2.63
N LEU A 15 -1.81 25.05 -1.30
CA LEU A 15 -0.57 24.69 -0.61
C LEU A 15 -0.16 23.23 -0.89
N ILE A 16 -1.12 22.30 -0.85
CA ILE A 16 -0.86 20.88 -1.17
C ILE A 16 -0.36 20.74 -2.61
N GLU A 17 -1.00 21.39 -3.57
CA GLU A 17 -0.63 21.35 -4.99
C GLU A 17 0.76 21.94 -5.23
N GLN A 18 1.10 23.06 -4.57
CA GLN A 18 2.44 23.64 -4.63
C GLN A 18 3.50 22.69 -4.05
N LEU A 19 3.23 22.07 -2.90
CA LEU A 19 4.14 21.10 -2.28
C LEU A 19 4.36 19.89 -3.18
N VAL A 20 3.28 19.29 -3.69
CA VAL A 20 3.36 18.15 -4.61
C VAL A 20 4.12 18.56 -5.88
N GLY A 21 3.83 19.73 -6.46
CA GLY A 21 4.56 20.23 -7.62
C GLY A 21 6.07 20.35 -7.36
N ARG A 22 6.47 20.82 -6.17
CA ARG A 22 7.88 20.85 -5.77
C ARG A 22 8.44 19.44 -5.57
N PHE A 23 7.71 18.54 -4.93
CA PHE A 23 8.17 17.18 -4.70
C PHE A 23 8.49 16.45 -6.01
N LYS A 24 7.59 16.57 -6.99
CA LYS A 24 7.77 15.99 -8.32
C LYS A 24 8.93 16.61 -9.10
N SER A 25 9.21 17.90 -8.90
CA SER A 25 10.29 18.59 -9.61
C SER A 25 11.71 18.28 -9.10
N VAL A 26 11.85 17.78 -7.87
CA VAL A 26 13.14 17.63 -7.19
C VAL A 26 13.71 16.21 -7.35
N TYR A 27 12.86 15.20 -7.47
CA TYR A 27 13.29 13.81 -7.46
C TYR A 27 12.53 12.98 -8.50
N GLU A 28 13.28 12.30 -9.36
CA GLU A 28 12.78 11.28 -10.27
C GLU A 28 12.74 9.93 -9.52
N PRO A 29 11.56 9.32 -9.29
CA PRO A 29 11.41 8.03 -8.64
C PRO A 29 12.19 6.89 -9.32
N ASP A 30 12.66 5.95 -8.50
CA ASP A 30 13.30 4.71 -8.94
C ASP A 30 12.27 3.66 -9.39
N GLU A 31 12.74 2.48 -9.81
CA GLU A 31 11.88 1.40 -10.33
C GLU A 31 10.76 1.00 -9.36
N VAL A 32 11.04 1.08 -8.05
CA VAL A 32 10.12 0.68 -6.98
C VAL A 32 9.51 1.91 -6.33
N MET A 33 8.19 1.91 -6.23
CA MET A 33 7.41 2.93 -5.53
C MET A 33 6.45 2.28 -4.53
N VAL A 34 6.16 2.97 -3.44
CA VAL A 34 5.37 2.45 -2.32
C VAL A 34 4.19 3.37 -2.05
N VAL A 35 2.97 2.82 -2.01
CA VAL A 35 1.77 3.55 -1.59
C VAL A 35 1.43 3.16 -0.16
N ASP A 36 1.29 4.18 0.69
CA ASP A 36 0.86 4.01 2.08
C ASP A 36 0.12 5.27 2.57
N GLU A 37 -0.31 5.25 3.82
CA GLU A 37 -0.94 6.35 4.51
C GLU A 37 -0.11 6.91 5.66
N THR A 38 -0.36 8.18 5.98
CA THR A 38 0.06 8.79 7.24
C THR A 38 -1.15 9.44 7.90
N MET A 39 -1.22 9.29 9.22
CA MET A 39 -2.25 9.93 10.06
C MET A 39 -1.65 11.14 10.75
N ILE A 40 -2.14 12.34 10.45
CA ILE A 40 -1.71 13.57 11.13
C ILE A 40 -2.64 13.83 12.32
N PRO A 41 -2.16 13.76 13.58
CA PRO A 41 -3.00 14.00 14.75
C PRO A 41 -3.67 15.36 14.71
N PHE A 42 -5.01 15.39 14.84
CA PHE A 42 -5.78 16.62 14.82
C PHE A 42 -7.10 16.45 15.59
N ARG A 43 -7.29 17.25 16.64
CA ARG A 43 -8.48 17.19 17.51
C ARG A 43 -9.48 18.33 17.30
N GLY A 44 -9.18 19.30 16.44
CA GLY A 44 -10.08 20.41 16.12
C GLY A 44 -11.34 19.98 15.35
N ARG A 45 -12.25 20.94 15.11
CA ARG A 45 -13.47 20.73 14.32
C ARG A 45 -13.13 20.67 12.83
N LEU A 46 -13.12 19.47 12.26
CA LEU A 46 -12.86 19.25 10.84
C LEU A 46 -13.70 18.08 10.33
N LYS A 47 -14.41 18.27 9.20
CA LYS A 47 -15.29 17.24 8.60
C LYS A 47 -14.53 15.99 8.10
N LEU A 48 -13.24 16.14 7.78
CA LEU A 48 -12.40 15.07 7.22
C LEU A 48 -11.67 14.23 8.26
N ARG A 49 -11.82 14.59 9.54
CA ARG A 49 -11.16 13.93 10.66
C ARG A 49 -11.61 12.47 10.76
N GLN A 50 -10.65 11.56 10.78
CA GLN A 50 -10.85 10.13 10.98
C GLN A 50 -10.68 9.79 12.46
N TYR A 51 -11.49 8.84 12.93
CA TYR A 51 -11.35 8.24 14.25
C TYR A 51 -10.73 6.84 14.12
N ILE A 52 -9.63 6.60 14.82
CA ILE A 52 -9.00 5.28 14.90
C ILE A 52 -9.07 4.81 16.36
N PRO A 53 -10.00 3.87 16.69
CA PRO A 53 -10.10 3.29 18.01
C PRO A 53 -8.78 2.65 18.46
N GLY A 54 -8.47 2.74 19.76
CA GLY A 54 -7.31 2.06 20.35
C GLY A 54 -5.94 2.70 20.11
N LYS A 55 -5.85 3.84 19.40
CA LYS A 55 -4.63 4.63 19.27
C LYS A 55 -4.60 5.80 20.27
N ARG A 56 -3.42 6.13 20.80
CA ARG A 56 -3.21 7.29 21.73
C ARG A 56 -3.72 8.60 21.10
N GLN A 57 -3.39 8.82 19.83
CA GLN A 57 -3.95 9.87 19.00
C GLN A 57 -5.06 9.28 18.12
N ASN A 58 -6.25 9.15 18.70
CA ASN A 58 -7.41 8.53 18.06
C ASN A 58 -8.12 9.41 17.04
N TYR A 59 -7.80 10.71 16.95
CA TYR A 59 -8.35 11.62 15.94
C TYR A 59 -7.24 12.19 15.06
N SER A 60 -7.40 12.06 13.74
CA SER A 60 -6.37 12.46 12.79
C SER A 60 -6.93 12.77 11.39
N VAL A 61 -6.14 13.45 10.57
CA VAL A 61 -6.38 13.60 9.13
C VAL A 61 -5.56 12.53 8.42
N LYS A 62 -6.22 11.73 7.56
CA LYS A 62 -5.54 10.70 6.75
C LYS A 62 -4.99 11.34 5.48
N ILE A 63 -3.72 11.10 5.19
CA ILE A 63 -3.06 11.46 3.94
C ILE A 63 -2.53 10.18 3.30
N PHE A 64 -2.87 9.96 2.04
CA PHE A 64 -2.26 8.95 1.19
C PHE A 64 -0.99 9.51 0.56
N LYS A 65 0.06 8.69 0.46
CA LYS A 65 1.36 9.08 -0.07
C LYS A 65 1.86 8.03 -1.03
N LEU A 66 2.55 8.51 -2.07
CA LEU A 66 3.40 7.72 -2.92
C LEU A 66 4.84 8.09 -2.59
N CYS A 67 5.56 7.11 -2.09
CA CYS A 67 6.95 7.24 -1.69
C CYS A 67 7.85 6.45 -2.64
N CYS A 68 9.06 6.95 -2.86
CA CYS A 68 10.11 6.25 -3.59
C CYS A 68 11.29 5.99 -2.65
N SER A 69 12.47 5.70 -3.19
CA SER A 69 13.64 5.39 -2.38
C SER A 69 14.00 6.53 -1.41
N ARG A 70 14.80 6.19 -0.41
CA ARG A 70 15.30 7.14 0.61
C ARG A 70 14.18 7.88 1.37
N ARG A 71 12.99 7.28 1.48
CA ARG A 71 11.83 7.85 2.20
C ARG A 71 11.22 9.09 1.55
N TYR A 72 11.55 9.32 0.28
CA TYR A 72 11.09 10.54 -0.37
C TYR A 72 9.61 10.42 -0.74
N THR A 73 8.82 11.43 -0.38
CA THR A 73 7.40 11.51 -0.78
C THR A 73 7.32 12.20 -2.14
N TYR A 74 6.97 11.45 -3.18
CA TYR A 74 6.84 11.96 -4.54
C TYR A 74 5.46 12.61 -4.76
N ASN A 75 4.39 11.97 -4.29
CA ASN A 75 3.02 12.47 -4.45
C ASN A 75 2.21 12.23 -3.17
N LEU A 76 1.19 13.05 -2.91
CA LEU A 76 0.28 12.87 -1.78
C LEU A 76 -1.12 13.39 -2.08
N GLN A 77 -2.10 12.81 -1.38
CA GLN A 77 -3.51 13.19 -1.46
C GLN A 77 -4.17 13.03 -0.09
N ALA A 78 -4.88 14.04 0.38
CA ALA A 78 -5.63 13.94 1.63
C ALA A 78 -6.96 13.19 1.42
N TYR A 79 -7.38 12.43 2.43
CA TYR A 79 -8.64 11.71 2.39
C TYR A 79 -9.82 12.65 2.64
N GLU A 80 -10.74 12.71 1.68
CA GLU A 80 -11.89 13.63 1.72
C GLU A 80 -13.23 12.97 2.07
N GLY A 81 -13.19 11.68 2.44
CA GLY A 81 -14.37 10.86 2.72
C GLY A 81 -14.81 10.00 1.52
N THR A 82 -16.04 9.50 1.62
CA THR A 82 -16.68 8.72 0.56
C THR A 82 -17.58 9.54 -0.34
N THR A 83 -17.38 9.41 -1.65
CA THR A 83 -18.34 9.79 -2.69
C THR A 83 -19.14 8.55 -3.10
N GLU A 84 -20.41 8.74 -3.45
CA GLU A 84 -21.37 7.63 -3.66
C GLU A 84 -21.22 6.93 -5.02
N LYS A 85 -20.47 7.49 -5.96
CA LYS A 85 -20.28 6.93 -7.31
C LYS A 85 -18.80 6.61 -7.55
N ARG A 86 -18.36 5.41 -7.21
CA ARG A 86 -17.01 4.93 -7.58
C ARG A 86 -17.12 3.67 -8.44
N VAL A 87 -16.36 3.67 -9.52
CA VAL A 87 -16.18 2.48 -10.38
C VAL A 87 -15.27 1.45 -9.68
N MET A 88 -14.31 1.92 -8.90
CA MET A 88 -13.31 1.10 -8.21
C MET A 88 -13.36 1.29 -6.70
N SER A 89 -12.68 0.40 -5.97
CA SER A 89 -12.50 0.59 -4.52
C SER A 89 -11.70 1.87 -4.21
N ILE A 90 -11.90 2.45 -3.02
CA ILE A 90 -11.16 3.65 -2.58
C ILE A 90 -9.65 3.45 -2.69
N GLY A 91 -9.16 2.29 -2.22
CA GLY A 91 -7.73 1.96 -2.27
C GLY A 91 -7.24 1.87 -3.70
N SER A 92 -7.98 1.18 -4.58
CA SER A 92 -7.62 1.04 -5.99
C SER A 92 -7.57 2.41 -6.69
N THR A 93 -8.57 3.29 -6.48
CA THR A 93 -8.60 4.65 -7.04
C THR A 93 -7.40 5.48 -6.57
N VAL A 94 -7.12 5.46 -5.26
CA VAL A 94 -5.98 6.21 -4.69
C VAL A 94 -4.65 5.78 -5.29
N VAL A 95 -4.43 4.47 -5.48
CA VAL A 95 -3.17 3.98 -6.09
C VAL A 95 -3.05 4.47 -7.53
N MET A 96 -4.11 4.34 -8.33
CA MET A 96 -4.10 4.80 -9.73
C MET A 96 -3.87 6.31 -9.83
N ASP A 97 -4.52 7.11 -8.97
CA ASP A 97 -4.38 8.57 -8.96
C ASP A 97 -2.97 9.00 -8.54
N LEU A 98 -2.43 8.40 -7.48
CA LEU A 98 -1.11 8.74 -6.99
C LEU A 98 -0.01 8.37 -7.98
N CYS A 99 -0.13 7.21 -8.64
CA CYS A 99 0.88 6.66 -9.54
C CYS A 99 0.74 7.14 -11.00
N LYS A 100 -0.26 7.97 -11.32
CA LYS A 100 -0.64 8.37 -12.68
C LYS A 100 0.53 8.76 -13.57
N ASP A 101 1.50 9.52 -13.05
CA ASP A 101 2.64 10.02 -13.83
C ASP A 101 3.61 8.89 -14.28
N TYR A 102 3.60 7.76 -13.57
CA TYR A 102 4.51 6.62 -13.78
C TYR A 102 3.83 5.35 -14.29
N LEU A 103 2.52 5.41 -14.51
CA LEU A 103 1.82 4.34 -15.22
C LEU A 103 2.38 4.20 -16.64
N GLY A 104 2.49 2.97 -17.12
CA GLY A 104 2.98 2.66 -18.46
C GLY A 104 4.50 2.50 -18.58
N GLN A 105 5.25 2.73 -17.49
CA GLN A 105 6.71 2.79 -17.51
C GLN A 105 7.40 1.53 -16.96
N GLY A 106 6.68 0.44 -16.68
CA GLY A 106 7.27 -0.80 -16.16
C GLY A 106 7.70 -0.74 -14.69
N ARG A 107 7.17 0.21 -13.91
CA ARG A 107 7.51 0.36 -12.47
C ARG A 107 6.84 -0.72 -11.61
N ASN A 108 7.39 -0.95 -10.43
CA ASN A 108 6.86 -1.83 -9.41
C ASN A 108 6.19 -1.02 -8.29
N ILE A 109 4.88 -1.20 -8.10
CA ILE A 109 4.10 -0.52 -7.05
C ILE A 109 3.86 -1.49 -5.90
N ILE A 110 4.42 -1.15 -4.73
CA ILE A 110 4.25 -1.89 -3.49
C ILE A 110 3.11 -1.25 -2.69
N THR A 111 2.16 -2.06 -2.22
CA THR A 111 1.02 -1.58 -1.43
C THR A 111 0.68 -2.49 -0.26
N ASP A 112 0.07 -1.94 0.79
CA ASP A 112 -0.49 -2.76 1.88
C ASP A 112 -1.85 -3.38 1.49
N ASN A 113 -2.36 -4.27 2.34
CA ASN A 113 -3.63 -4.99 2.21
C ASN A 113 -4.87 -4.11 2.06
N PHE A 114 -4.83 -2.85 2.51
CA PHE A 114 -5.93 -1.91 2.29
C PHE A 114 -6.15 -1.66 0.80
N TYR A 115 -5.05 -1.49 0.06
CA TYR A 115 -5.04 -1.18 -1.37
C TYR A 115 -5.08 -2.43 -2.23
N THR A 116 -4.31 -3.47 -1.85
CA THR A 116 -4.08 -4.65 -2.68
C THR A 116 -5.39 -5.37 -3.01
N SER A 117 -5.68 -5.53 -4.30
CA SER A 117 -6.86 -6.26 -4.79
C SER A 117 -6.60 -6.81 -6.18
N LEU A 118 -7.35 -7.83 -6.57
CA LEU A 118 -7.23 -8.41 -7.91
C LEU A 118 -7.63 -7.37 -8.98
N GLU A 119 -8.68 -6.58 -8.71
CA GLU A 119 -9.09 -5.44 -9.54
C GLU A 119 -7.92 -4.47 -9.78
N LEU A 120 -7.25 -4.02 -8.72
CA LEU A 120 -6.11 -3.10 -8.84
C LEU A 120 -4.96 -3.73 -9.64
N SER A 121 -4.70 -5.01 -9.41
CA SER A 121 -3.59 -5.74 -10.06
C SER A 121 -3.80 -5.82 -11.57
N TYR A 122 -5.02 -6.11 -12.00
CA TYR A 122 -5.41 -6.05 -13.42
C TYR A 122 -5.24 -4.65 -14.00
N LYS A 123 -5.71 -3.61 -13.30
CA LYS A 123 -5.59 -2.23 -13.78
C LYS A 123 -4.15 -1.75 -13.90
N LEU A 124 -3.28 -2.12 -12.97
CA LEU A 124 -1.85 -1.80 -13.08
C LEU A 124 -1.22 -2.55 -14.25
N LEU A 125 -1.55 -3.83 -14.43
CA LEU A 125 -1.02 -4.65 -15.53
C LEU A 125 -1.47 -4.13 -16.91
N GLU A 126 -2.75 -3.76 -17.06
CA GLU A 126 -3.29 -3.07 -18.26
C GLU A 126 -2.48 -1.81 -18.59
N ASN A 127 -1.94 -1.14 -17.55
CA ASN A 127 -1.10 0.04 -17.64
C ASN A 127 0.40 -0.30 -17.56
N LYS A 128 0.85 -1.49 -17.97
CA LYS A 128 2.26 -1.92 -17.97
C LYS A 128 3.00 -1.57 -16.67
N THR A 129 2.32 -1.75 -15.55
CA THR A 129 2.82 -1.42 -14.20
C THR A 129 2.62 -2.64 -13.32
N HIS A 130 3.64 -3.01 -12.59
CA HIS A 130 3.60 -4.20 -11.75
C HIS A 130 3.10 -3.84 -10.35
N SER A 131 2.38 -4.75 -9.72
CA SER A 131 1.89 -4.61 -8.36
C SER A 131 2.44 -5.71 -7.47
N LEU A 132 2.88 -5.31 -6.27
CA LEU A 132 3.26 -6.18 -5.17
C LEU A 132 2.47 -5.76 -3.93
N GLY A 133 1.87 -6.68 -3.22
CA GLY A 133 1.20 -6.31 -1.98
C GLY A 133 0.68 -7.47 -1.17
N THR A 134 0.42 -7.18 0.10
CA THR A 134 -0.13 -8.16 1.03
C THR A 134 -1.65 -8.25 0.87
N LEU A 135 -2.24 -9.41 1.15
CA LEU A 135 -3.68 -9.64 1.03
C LEU A 135 -4.28 -10.17 2.32
N ARG A 136 -5.52 -9.76 2.56
CA ARG A 136 -6.34 -10.38 3.61
C ARG A 136 -6.98 -11.65 3.05
N ALA A 137 -7.04 -12.69 3.87
CA ALA A 137 -7.66 -13.97 3.53
C ALA A 137 -9.13 -13.82 3.07
N ASN A 138 -9.84 -12.81 3.56
CA ASN A 138 -11.25 -12.57 3.24
C ASN A 138 -11.47 -11.70 1.98
N ARG A 139 -10.41 -11.33 1.25
CA ARG A 139 -10.55 -10.54 0.02
C ARG A 139 -11.26 -11.38 -1.05
N LYS A 140 -12.19 -10.76 -1.78
CA LYS A 140 -12.96 -11.44 -2.85
C LYS A 140 -12.10 -11.62 -4.11
N GLY A 141 -12.45 -12.62 -4.91
CA GLY A 141 -11.84 -12.88 -6.23
C GLY A 141 -10.64 -13.83 -6.22
N PHE A 142 -10.17 -14.28 -5.04
CA PHE A 142 -8.99 -15.14 -4.95
C PHE A 142 -9.34 -16.63 -4.91
N PRO A 143 -8.45 -17.50 -5.43
CA PRO A 143 -8.64 -18.94 -5.39
C PRO A 143 -8.75 -19.46 -3.96
N LYS A 144 -9.94 -19.97 -3.60
CA LYS A 144 -10.23 -20.46 -2.24
C LYS A 144 -9.31 -21.61 -1.82
N GLU A 145 -8.86 -22.40 -2.79
CA GLU A 145 -7.89 -23.48 -2.59
C GLU A 145 -6.58 -22.96 -1.98
N ILE A 146 -6.02 -21.87 -2.48
CA ILE A 146 -4.82 -21.23 -1.92
C ILE A 146 -5.14 -20.63 -0.56
N VAL A 147 -6.23 -19.84 -0.50
CA VAL A 147 -6.58 -19.08 0.71
C VAL A 147 -6.80 -20.00 1.92
N LYS A 148 -7.51 -21.12 1.70
CA LYS A 148 -7.88 -22.06 2.76
C LYS A 148 -6.83 -23.14 3.04
N GLN A 149 -5.83 -23.32 2.18
CA GLN A 149 -4.80 -24.34 2.37
C GLN A 149 -4.06 -24.12 3.70
N LYS A 150 -4.03 -25.13 4.57
CA LYS A 150 -3.14 -25.11 5.74
C LYS A 150 -1.74 -25.50 5.29
N LEU A 151 -0.76 -24.69 5.67
CA LEU A 151 0.64 -24.87 5.33
C LEU A 151 1.42 -25.27 6.60
N LYS A 152 2.39 -26.15 6.44
CA LYS A 152 3.40 -26.39 7.47
C LYS A 152 4.43 -25.25 7.49
N PRO A 153 5.10 -25.01 8.62
CA PRO A 153 6.17 -23.99 8.70
C PRO A 153 7.21 -24.17 7.59
N GLY A 154 7.48 -23.10 6.85
CA GLY A 154 8.40 -23.09 5.71
C GLY A 154 7.77 -23.39 4.35
N GLU A 155 6.52 -23.87 4.30
CA GLU A 155 5.85 -24.19 3.03
C GLU A 155 5.33 -22.93 2.33
N VAL A 156 5.41 -22.95 1.00
CA VAL A 156 4.84 -21.95 0.08
C VAL A 156 3.89 -22.67 -0.88
N ILE A 157 2.75 -22.05 -1.16
CA ILE A 157 1.87 -22.42 -2.27
C ILE A 157 1.54 -21.18 -3.09
N GLY A 158 1.46 -21.33 -4.41
CA GLY A 158 1.01 -20.25 -5.28
C GLY A 158 0.22 -20.76 -6.47
N ARG A 159 -0.53 -19.87 -7.09
CA ARG A 159 -1.05 -20.07 -8.45
C ARG A 159 -0.88 -18.80 -9.25
N GLU A 160 -0.73 -19.01 -10.54
CA GLU A 160 -0.67 -17.98 -11.55
C GLU A 160 -1.92 -18.11 -12.44
N ASN A 161 -2.51 -16.98 -12.82
CA ASN A 161 -3.58 -16.96 -13.83
C ASN A 161 -2.99 -16.76 -15.24
N ALA A 162 -3.84 -16.81 -16.27
CA ALA A 162 -3.41 -16.65 -17.67
C ALA A 162 -2.79 -15.26 -17.96
N ASP A 163 -3.06 -14.27 -17.11
CA ASP A 163 -2.59 -12.89 -17.26
C ASP A 163 -1.24 -12.66 -16.55
N GLY A 164 -0.64 -13.68 -15.94
CA GLY A 164 0.65 -13.56 -15.24
C GLY A 164 0.56 -12.96 -13.83
N ILE A 165 -0.64 -12.94 -13.23
CA ILE A 165 -0.87 -12.58 -11.84
C ILE A 165 -0.71 -13.81 -10.97
N VAL A 166 0.28 -13.77 -10.09
CA VAL A 166 0.60 -14.79 -9.10
C VAL A 166 -0.01 -14.41 -7.76
N VAL A 167 -0.72 -15.36 -7.15
CA VAL A 167 -1.19 -15.29 -5.77
C VAL A 167 -0.44 -16.34 -4.98
N MET A 168 0.29 -15.92 -3.94
CA MET A 168 1.08 -16.81 -3.09
C MET A 168 0.62 -16.75 -1.63
N LYS A 169 0.74 -17.88 -0.94
CA LYS A 169 0.60 -18.02 0.51
C LYS A 169 1.83 -18.73 1.06
N TRP A 170 2.34 -18.24 2.19
CA TRP A 170 3.47 -18.86 2.90
C TRP A 170 3.22 -18.95 4.40
N SER A 171 3.84 -19.94 5.04
CA SER A 171 3.89 -20.10 6.50
C SER A 171 5.31 -19.97 7.02
N ALA A 172 5.53 -19.10 8.01
CA ALA A 172 6.86 -18.85 8.56
C ALA A 172 7.43 -20.03 9.35
N MET A 173 8.74 -20.24 9.24
CA MET A 173 9.47 -21.18 10.12
C MET A 173 9.53 -20.62 11.55
N LYS A 174 9.29 -21.46 12.56
CA LYS A 174 9.28 -21.07 13.98
C LYS A 174 10.63 -20.50 14.46
N THR A 175 11.75 -20.89 13.86
CA THR A 175 13.10 -20.44 14.24
C THR A 175 13.31 -18.94 14.02
N PHE A 176 12.63 -18.34 13.05
CA PHE A 176 12.66 -16.88 12.83
C PHE A 176 11.83 -16.08 13.84
N GLN A 177 11.04 -16.72 14.72
CA GLN A 177 10.18 -15.99 15.68
C GLN A 177 10.91 -15.48 16.94
N GLN A 178 12.17 -15.85 17.15
CA GLN A 178 12.95 -15.50 18.35
C GLN A 178 13.79 -14.22 18.22
N ASP A 179 13.94 -13.64 17.03
CA ASP A 179 14.69 -12.39 16.88
C ASP A 179 13.91 -11.19 17.42
N ALA A 180 14.50 -10.44 18.36
CA ALA A 180 13.92 -9.26 19.00
C ALA A 180 13.50 -8.13 18.02
N LYS A 181 14.01 -8.16 16.77
CA LYS A 181 13.54 -7.27 15.67
C LYS A 181 12.15 -7.64 15.16
N ILE A 182 11.75 -8.91 15.24
CA ILE A 182 10.46 -9.44 14.76
C ILE A 182 9.34 -9.24 15.80
N GLU A 183 9.68 -9.05 17.08
CA GLU A 183 8.75 -8.67 18.15
C GLU A 183 7.95 -7.40 17.80
N LYS A 184 8.56 -6.43 17.09
CA LYS A 184 7.88 -5.23 16.57
C LYS A 184 6.95 -5.54 15.39
N MET A 185 7.31 -6.49 14.52
CA MET A 185 6.50 -6.97 13.38
C MET A 185 5.27 -7.80 13.81
N ARG A 186 5.25 -8.35 15.05
CA ARG A 186 4.08 -9.08 15.61
C ARG A 186 2.77 -8.30 15.54
N ARG A 187 2.82 -6.96 15.50
CA ARG A 187 1.62 -6.11 15.40
C ARG A 187 0.93 -6.17 14.04
N PHE A 188 1.64 -6.55 12.97
CA PHE A 188 1.11 -6.64 11.62
C PHE A 188 0.87 -8.09 11.17
N ILE A 189 1.58 -9.06 11.78
CA ILE A 189 1.51 -10.49 11.49
C ILE A 189 0.60 -11.18 12.52
N ASN A 190 -0.67 -10.78 12.60
CA ASN A 190 -1.63 -11.40 13.52
C ASN A 190 -2.45 -12.52 12.85
N HIS A 191 -1.99 -13.01 11.70
CA HIS A 191 -2.54 -14.19 11.05
C HIS A 191 -1.41 -15.11 10.60
N ASP A 192 -1.55 -16.40 10.89
CA ASP A 192 -0.61 -17.51 10.60
C ASP A 192 -0.30 -17.71 9.10
N SER A 193 -0.69 -16.78 8.24
CA SER A 193 -0.51 -16.82 6.80
C SER A 193 -0.56 -15.42 6.20
N LEU A 194 0.53 -15.03 5.52
CA LEU A 194 0.55 -13.84 4.68
C LEU A 194 0.29 -14.23 3.22
N PHE A 195 -0.58 -13.46 2.57
CA PHE A 195 -0.94 -13.63 1.17
C PHE A 195 -0.29 -12.52 0.36
N TRP A 196 0.19 -12.86 -0.84
CA TRP A 196 0.85 -11.91 -1.73
C TRP A 196 0.19 -11.97 -3.11
N ILE A 197 -0.09 -10.82 -3.70
CA ILE A 197 -0.22 -10.71 -5.16
C ILE A 197 1.11 -10.20 -5.70
N ILE A 198 1.57 -10.83 -6.76
CA ILE A 198 2.66 -10.40 -7.61
C ILE A 198 2.20 -10.48 -9.05
N THR A 199 2.43 -9.43 -9.81
CA THR A 199 2.28 -9.48 -11.29
C THR A 199 3.69 -9.56 -11.89
N GLN A 200 4.01 -10.59 -12.68
CA GLN A 200 5.37 -10.88 -13.23
C GLN A 200 6.08 -9.63 -13.80
N LYS A 201 7.41 -9.41 -13.71
CA LYS A 201 8.55 -10.29 -14.03
C LYS A 201 9.74 -9.99 -13.10
N ASN A 202 9.70 -10.45 -11.85
CA ASN A 202 10.90 -10.69 -11.04
C ASN A 202 10.53 -11.50 -9.78
N LEU A 203 10.30 -12.80 -9.99
CA LEU A 203 10.39 -13.78 -8.90
C LEU A 203 11.77 -13.68 -8.21
N GLU A 204 12.81 -13.27 -8.94
CA GLU A 204 14.14 -13.02 -8.37
C GLU A 204 14.18 -11.91 -7.32
N LEU A 205 13.33 -10.87 -7.35
CA LEU A 205 13.30 -9.87 -6.27
C LEU A 205 12.85 -10.51 -4.95
N ILE A 206 12.00 -11.53 -5.03
CA ILE A 206 11.46 -12.28 -3.89
C ILE A 206 12.44 -13.35 -3.41
N TYR A 207 13.21 -13.96 -4.33
CA TYR A 207 14.25 -14.94 -3.99
C TYR A 207 15.57 -14.29 -3.51
N GLN A 208 15.94 -13.11 -4.03
CA GLN A 208 17.12 -12.36 -3.57
C GLN A 208 16.86 -11.60 -2.26
N THR A 209 15.58 -11.38 -1.89
CA THR A 209 15.17 -10.92 -0.57
C THR A 209 14.60 -12.06 0.24
N ASN A 210 15.46 -12.96 0.75
CA ASN A 210 15.12 -13.85 1.86
C ASN A 210 14.29 -13.06 2.88
N PHE A 211 13.00 -13.39 3.01
CA PHE A 211 11.98 -12.63 3.74
C PHE A 211 12.42 -12.33 5.19
N PRO A 212 12.77 -11.05 5.50
CA PRO A 212 11.96 -10.22 6.40
C PRO A 212 11.92 -8.73 5.95
N GLY A 213 12.23 -8.44 4.69
CA GLY A 213 12.59 -7.08 4.24
C GLY A 213 11.46 -6.18 3.75
N ILE A 214 10.29 -6.68 3.34
CA ILE A 214 9.32 -5.84 2.62
C ILE A 214 8.47 -4.96 3.57
N GLN A 215 8.19 -5.45 4.77
CA GLN A 215 7.61 -4.61 5.83
C GLN A 215 8.67 -3.67 6.40
N HIS A 216 9.93 -4.12 6.46
CA HIS A 216 11.06 -3.24 6.72
C HIS A 216 11.27 -2.21 5.61
N LEU A 217 10.89 -2.45 4.35
CA LEU A 217 10.99 -1.46 3.27
C LEU A 217 9.89 -0.42 3.39
N SER A 218 8.64 -0.77 3.70
CA SER A 218 7.63 0.25 4.02
C SER A 218 7.98 1.01 5.30
N GLU A 219 8.41 0.34 6.38
CA GLU A 219 8.81 0.98 7.65
C GLU A 219 10.12 1.79 7.53
N ASN A 220 11.12 1.29 6.78
CA ASN A 220 12.37 2.00 6.48
C ASN A 220 12.22 3.02 5.35
N LEU A 221 11.10 3.05 4.62
CA LEU A 221 10.77 4.12 3.68
C LEU A 221 9.82 5.17 4.28
N LEU A 222 9.12 4.87 5.39
CA LEU A 222 8.12 5.79 5.95
C LEU A 222 8.45 6.33 7.34
N GLY A 223 9.37 5.71 8.08
CA GLY A 223 9.76 6.19 9.41
C GLY A 223 8.63 6.03 10.43
N ASP A 224 8.98 5.56 11.62
CA ASP A 224 8.06 5.37 12.74
C ASP A 224 7.49 6.73 13.20
N THR A 225 6.41 7.24 12.59
CA THR A 225 5.72 8.48 13.00
C THR A 225 4.76 8.24 14.16
N THR A 226 5.17 7.41 15.13
CA THR A 226 4.50 7.27 16.42
C THR A 226 5.48 7.48 17.56
N LYS A 227 5.69 8.75 17.92
CA LYS A 227 5.96 9.17 19.31
C LYS A 227 4.87 10.13 19.76
#